data_AF-A0A0E3VTK7-F1
#
_entry.id   AF-A0A0E3VTK7-F1
#
_cell.length_a   1.000
_cell.length_b   1.000
_cell.length_c   1.000
_cell.angle_alpha   90.00
_cell.angle_beta   90.00
_cell.angle_gamma   90.00
#
_symmetry.space_group_name_H-M   'P 1'
#
loop_
_entity.id
_entity.type
_entity.pdbx_description
1 polymer ?
#
loop_
_entity_poly.entity_id
_entity_poly.type
_entity_poly.pdbx_seq_one_letter_code
_entity_poly.pdbx_strand_id
1 'polypeptide(L)'
;MARITLRQLLDHAAENDYGVPAFNINNMEQALAIMDAANQVDAPVIIQASRGARSYANDVMLKHMMDAVTEIYPHIPVCVHLDHGNEPATCMTAIQAGFTSVMMDGSLKADGKTPATGATMSASPRP
;
A
#
# COMPACT_ATOMS: atom_id res chain seq x y z
N MET A 1 -8.93 13.11 -7.25
CA MET A 1 -9.72 12.10 -8.01
C MET A 1 -9.90 10.85 -7.15
N ALA A 2 -10.74 9.89 -7.57
CA ALA A 2 -10.85 8.62 -6.87
C ALA A 2 -9.56 7.79 -7.03
N ARG A 3 -9.03 7.29 -5.92
CA ARG A 3 -7.93 6.29 -5.88
C ARG A 3 -8.38 5.00 -6.56
N ILE A 4 -7.43 4.20 -7.04
CA ILE A 4 -7.69 2.89 -7.63
C ILE A 4 -7.44 1.75 -6.63
N THR A 5 -8.06 0.61 -6.88
CA THR A 5 -7.84 -0.60 -6.08
C THR A 5 -6.56 -1.30 -6.52
N LEU A 6 -5.91 -2.03 -5.59
CA LEU A 6 -4.74 -2.83 -5.94
C LEU A 6 -5.07 -3.90 -6.99
N ARG A 7 -6.29 -4.46 -6.94
CA ARG A 7 -6.73 -5.47 -7.90
C ARG A 7 -6.74 -4.94 -9.33
N GLN A 8 -7.36 -3.78 -9.56
CA GLN A 8 -7.38 -3.15 -10.88
C GLN A 8 -5.96 -2.88 -11.40
N LEU A 9 -5.09 -2.39 -10.52
CA LEU A 9 -3.72 -2.07 -10.87
C LEU A 9 -2.88 -3.31 -11.23
N LEU A 10 -2.97 -4.36 -10.43
CA LEU A 10 -2.20 -5.59 -10.64
C LEU A 10 -2.75 -6.44 -11.80
N ASP A 11 -4.06 -6.42 -12.04
CA ASP A 11 -4.65 -7.07 -13.24
C ASP A 11 -4.10 -6.40 -14.50
N HIS A 12 -4.12 -5.06 -14.57
CA HIS A 12 -3.55 -4.31 -15.70
C HIS A 12 -2.04 -4.58 -15.87
N ALA A 13 -1.29 -4.63 -14.77
CA ALA A 13 0.14 -4.94 -14.79
C ALA A 13 0.43 -6.34 -15.33
N ALA A 14 -0.37 -7.34 -14.95
CA ALA A 14 -0.25 -8.70 -15.45
C ALA A 14 -0.63 -8.82 -16.93
N GLU A 15 -1.63 -8.06 -17.39
CA GLU A 15 -2.05 -8.02 -18.79
C GLU A 15 -1.05 -7.34 -19.73
N ASN A 16 -0.18 -6.48 -19.19
CA ASN A 16 0.77 -5.66 -19.95
C ASN A 16 2.25 -5.94 -19.60
N ASP A 17 2.53 -7.08 -18.94
CA ASP A 17 3.88 -7.58 -18.64
C ASP A 17 4.81 -6.57 -17.93
N TYR A 18 4.30 -5.85 -16.92
CA TYR A 18 5.13 -4.93 -16.11
C TYR A 18 4.93 -5.11 -14.60
N GLY A 19 5.87 -4.57 -13.82
CA GLY A 19 5.80 -4.54 -12.37
C GLY A 19 5.42 -3.15 -11.86
N VAL A 20 4.68 -3.10 -10.75
CA VAL A 20 4.32 -1.84 -10.08
C VAL A 20 5.10 -1.72 -8.79
N PRO A 21 5.93 -0.67 -8.61
CA PRO A 21 6.63 -0.48 -7.35
C PRO A 21 5.66 -0.07 -6.24
N ALA A 22 5.91 -0.58 -5.05
CA ALA A 22 5.17 -0.23 -3.86
C ALA A 22 6.11 0.42 -2.83
N PHE A 23 5.87 1.69 -2.54
CA PHE A 23 6.76 2.50 -1.72
C PHE A 23 6.13 2.81 -0.38
N ASN A 24 6.86 2.54 0.71
CA ASN A 24 6.44 2.97 2.03
C ASN A 24 6.63 4.48 2.20
N ILE A 25 5.70 5.11 2.92
CA ILE A 25 5.83 6.50 3.38
C ILE A 25 5.64 6.62 4.89
N ASN A 26 6.25 7.66 5.44
CA ASN A 26 6.18 8.06 6.84
C ASN A 26 5.94 9.57 6.99
N ASN A 27 6.21 10.37 5.95
CA ASN A 27 6.06 11.82 5.98
C ASN A 27 5.71 12.39 4.59
N MET A 28 5.50 13.72 4.56
CA MET A 28 5.10 14.47 3.37
C MET A 28 6.18 14.43 2.28
N GLU A 29 7.44 14.60 2.65
CA GLU A 29 8.57 14.67 1.72
C GLU A 29 8.70 13.39 0.90
N GLN A 30 8.52 12.23 1.52
CA GLN A 30 8.52 10.95 0.84
C GLN A 30 7.34 10.81 -0.13
N ALA A 31 6.14 11.19 0.31
CA ALA A 31 4.95 11.13 -0.53
C ALA A 31 5.08 12.02 -1.78
N LEU A 32 5.60 13.23 -1.63
CA LEU A 32 5.86 14.15 -2.75
C LEU A 32 6.95 13.60 -3.68
N ALA A 33 8.05 13.08 -3.15
CA ALA A 33 9.13 12.53 -3.97
C ALA A 33 8.67 11.34 -4.83
N ILE A 34 7.88 10.44 -4.25
CA ILE A 34 7.32 9.28 -4.96
C ILE A 34 6.38 9.74 -6.09
N MET A 35 5.51 10.70 -5.80
CA MET A 35 4.52 11.17 -6.76
C MET A 35 5.15 12.00 -7.88
N ASP A 36 6.15 12.81 -7.57
CA ASP A 36 6.92 13.53 -8.58
C ASP A 36 7.64 12.56 -9.54
N ALA A 37 8.26 11.51 -8.99
CA ALA A 37 8.88 10.46 -9.81
C ALA A 37 7.85 9.74 -10.70
N ALA A 38 6.72 9.33 -10.14
CA ALA A 38 5.64 8.67 -10.89
C ALA A 38 5.09 9.55 -12.01
N ASN A 39 4.95 10.85 -11.75
CA ASN A 39 4.52 11.85 -12.72
C ASN A 39 5.51 12.03 -13.88
N GLN A 40 6.82 12.03 -13.60
CA GLN A 40 7.85 12.19 -14.64
C GLN A 40 7.89 11.03 -15.64
N VAL A 41 7.49 9.83 -15.22
CA VAL A 41 7.52 8.62 -16.05
C VAL A 41 6.14 8.13 -16.47
N ASP A 42 5.08 8.91 -16.19
CA ASP A 42 3.68 8.57 -16.48
C ASP A 42 3.29 7.15 -16.03
N ALA A 43 3.64 6.80 -14.78
CA ALA A 43 3.43 5.47 -14.23
C ALA A 43 2.43 5.46 -13.07
N PRO A 44 1.62 4.40 -12.94
CA PRO A 44 0.82 4.20 -11.73
C PRO A 44 1.71 3.83 -10.55
N VAL A 45 1.24 4.10 -9.33
CA VAL A 45 2.04 3.87 -8.12
C VAL A 45 1.22 3.30 -6.97
N ILE A 46 1.86 2.43 -6.18
CA ILE A 46 1.33 1.96 -4.90
C ILE A 46 2.06 2.71 -3.79
N ILE A 47 1.33 3.49 -3.00
CA ILE A 47 1.84 4.10 -1.77
C ILE A 47 1.38 3.27 -0.58
N GLN A 48 2.32 2.90 0.29
CA GLN A 48 2.06 2.01 1.41
C GLN A 48 2.37 2.68 2.74
N ALA A 49 1.59 2.34 3.77
CA ALA A 49 1.92 2.71 5.15
C ALA A 49 1.99 1.44 5.99
N SER A 50 3.11 1.27 6.69
CA SER A 50 3.29 0.18 7.65
C SER A 50 2.60 0.52 8.98
N ARG A 51 2.45 -0.48 9.85
CA ARG A 51 2.04 -0.27 11.25
C ARG A 51 2.91 0.77 11.97
N GLY A 52 4.22 0.75 11.72
CA GLY A 52 5.15 1.74 12.28
C GLY A 52 4.89 3.15 11.76
N ALA A 53 4.63 3.30 10.46
CA ALA A 53 4.26 4.59 9.87
C ALA A 53 2.96 5.13 10.46
N ARG A 54 1.94 4.27 10.62
CA ARG A 54 0.66 4.63 11.25
C ARG A 54 0.83 5.08 12.70
N SER A 55 1.66 4.38 13.47
CA SER A 55 1.97 4.76 14.85
C SER A 55 2.75 6.08 14.96
N TYR A 56 3.64 6.36 13.99
CA TYR A 56 4.44 7.58 13.96
C TYR A 56 3.62 8.79 13.53
N ALA A 57 2.91 8.68 12.40
CA ALA A 57 2.26 9.81 11.76
C ALA A 57 0.81 10.03 12.19
N ASN A 58 0.14 9.01 12.74
CA ASN A 58 -1.31 8.92 12.94
C ASN A 58 -2.10 8.72 11.63
N ASP A 59 -3.16 7.92 11.68
CA ASP A 59 -4.00 7.59 10.52
C ASP A 59 -4.67 8.82 9.88
N VAL A 60 -5.05 9.82 10.70
CA VAL A 60 -5.66 11.05 10.21
C VAL A 60 -4.68 11.83 9.33
N MET A 61 -3.42 11.93 9.77
CA MET A 61 -2.37 12.60 9.00
C MET A 61 -2.10 11.86 7.69
N LEU A 62 -1.92 10.54 7.75
CA LEU A 62 -1.67 9.72 6.56
C LEU A 62 -2.83 9.83 5.57
N LYS A 63 -4.07 9.78 6.04
CA LYS A 63 -5.25 9.98 5.20
C LYS A 63 -5.19 11.31 4.45
N HIS A 64 -5.01 12.42 5.16
CA HIS A 64 -4.98 13.75 4.53
C HIS A 64 -3.78 13.95 3.61
N MET A 65 -2.63 13.35 3.94
CA MET A 65 -1.47 13.34 3.06
C MET A 65 -1.76 12.59 1.75
N MET A 66 -2.41 11.43 1.85
CA MET A 66 -2.84 10.67 0.67
C MET A 66 -3.92 11.39 -0.13
N ASP A 67 -4.82 12.14 0.52
CA ASP A 67 -5.82 12.95 -0.19
C ASP A 67 -5.09 14.06 -0.97
N ALA A 68 -4.21 14.81 -0.30
CA ALA A 68 -3.46 15.91 -0.88
C ALA A 68 -2.64 15.49 -2.11
N VAL A 69 -1.88 14.40 -2.06
CA VAL A 69 -1.09 13.99 -3.23
C VAL A 69 -1.95 13.55 -4.41
N THR A 70 -3.12 12.95 -4.17
CA THR A 70 -4.06 12.58 -5.26
C THR A 70 -4.85 13.76 -5.80
N GLU A 71 -4.86 14.90 -5.09
CA GLU A 71 -5.38 16.18 -5.58
C GLU A 71 -4.34 16.93 -6.41
N ILE A 72 -3.06 16.91 -5.99
CA ILE A 72 -1.94 17.54 -6.71
C ILE A 72 -1.68 16.82 -8.04
N TYR A 73 -1.77 15.49 -8.08
CA TYR A 73 -1.49 14.66 -9.25
C TYR A 73 -2.75 13.87 -9.69
N PRO A 74 -3.81 14.53 -10.17
CA PRO A 74 -5.10 13.89 -10.41
C PRO A 74 -5.09 12.92 -11.60
N HIS A 75 -4.09 12.99 -12.47
CA HIS A 75 -3.92 12.12 -13.64
C HIS A 75 -3.15 10.83 -13.34
N ILE A 76 -2.47 10.73 -12.19
CA ILE A 76 -1.70 9.54 -11.82
C ILE A 76 -2.60 8.55 -11.08
N PRO A 77 -2.72 7.29 -11.53
CA PRO A 77 -3.45 6.28 -10.80
C PRO A 77 -2.70 5.86 -9.53
N VAL A 78 -3.28 6.14 -8.36
CA VAL A 78 -2.69 5.84 -7.05
C VAL A 78 -3.49 4.77 -6.31
N CYS A 79 -2.79 3.72 -5.86
CA CYS A 79 -3.29 2.77 -4.88
C CYS A 79 -2.69 3.09 -3.50
N VAL A 80 -3.53 3.12 -2.46
CA VAL A 80 -3.09 3.31 -1.06
C VAL A 80 -3.26 2.00 -0.29
N HIS A 81 -2.16 1.46 0.22
CA HIS A 81 -2.09 0.10 0.74
C HIS A 81 -1.58 0.01 2.19
N LEU A 82 -2.25 -0.78 3.02
CA LEU A 82 -1.77 -1.10 4.36
C LEU A 82 -0.75 -2.22 4.27
N ASP A 83 0.48 -1.94 4.68
CA ASP A 83 1.57 -2.91 4.69
C ASP A 83 1.64 -3.67 6.03
N HIS A 84 1.76 -4.99 5.96
CA HIS A 84 1.83 -5.93 7.09
C HIS A 84 0.76 -5.74 8.19
N GLY A 85 -0.52 -5.82 7.84
CA GLY A 85 -1.63 -5.89 8.79
C GLY A 85 -1.59 -7.20 9.60
N ASN A 86 -1.39 -7.10 10.91
CA ASN A 86 -1.19 -8.24 11.82
C ASN A 86 -2.48 -8.89 12.33
N GLU A 87 -3.62 -8.20 12.22
CA GLU A 87 -4.92 -8.67 12.67
C GLU A 87 -6.04 -7.98 11.88
N PRO A 88 -7.25 -8.57 11.81
CA PRO A 88 -8.37 -7.99 11.09
C PRO A 88 -8.72 -6.56 11.53
N ALA A 89 -8.58 -6.23 12.81
CA ALA A 89 -8.86 -4.89 13.32
C ALA A 89 -7.95 -3.81 12.70
N THR A 90 -6.66 -4.12 12.52
CA THR A 90 -5.68 -3.23 11.85
C THR A 90 -6.08 -2.98 10.38
N CYS A 91 -6.56 -4.01 9.68
CA CYS A 91 -7.06 -3.89 8.32
C CYS A 91 -8.35 -3.06 8.25
N MET A 92 -9.30 -3.28 9.16
CA MET A 92 -10.57 -2.54 9.19
C MET A 92 -10.35 -1.04 9.45
N THR A 93 -9.45 -0.69 10.37
CA THR A 93 -9.13 0.72 10.64
C THR A 93 -8.45 1.40 9.45
N ALA A 94 -7.61 0.69 8.69
CA ALA A 94 -7.03 1.23 7.46
C ALA A 94 -8.10 1.47 6.38
N ILE A 95 -9.04 0.54 6.21
CA ILE A 95 -10.17 0.72 5.28
C ILE A 95 -10.99 1.97 5.67
N GLN A 96 -11.29 2.15 6.96
CA GLN A 96 -11.99 3.34 7.47
C GLN A 96 -11.20 4.64 7.25
N ALA A 97 -9.87 4.57 7.28
CA ALA A 97 -8.99 5.69 6.97
C ALA A 97 -8.89 5.98 5.45
N GLY A 98 -9.55 5.19 4.59
CA GLY A 98 -9.62 5.43 3.15
C GLY A 98 -8.52 4.74 2.33
N PHE A 99 -7.89 3.71 2.90
CA PHE A 99 -6.99 2.82 2.15
C PHE A 99 -7.79 2.01 1.11
N THR A 100 -7.25 1.87 -0.09
CA THR A 100 -7.88 1.10 -1.18
C THR A 100 -7.39 -0.33 -1.28
N SER A 101 -6.45 -0.72 -0.42
CA SER A 101 -5.91 -2.06 -0.32
C SER A 101 -5.33 -2.33 1.07
N VAL A 102 -5.32 -3.60 1.49
CA VAL A 102 -4.73 -4.04 2.75
C VAL A 102 -4.02 -5.38 2.56
N MET A 103 -2.85 -5.54 3.17
CA MET A 103 -2.20 -6.84 3.38
C MET A 103 -2.57 -7.37 4.76
N MET A 104 -3.33 -8.46 4.82
CA MET A 104 -3.49 -9.24 6.05
C MET A 104 -2.38 -10.27 6.11
N ASP A 105 -1.34 -10.00 6.88
CA ASP A 105 -0.18 -10.85 7.01
C ASP A 105 -0.43 -11.97 8.03
N GLY A 106 -0.97 -13.08 7.53
CA GLY A 106 -1.16 -14.30 8.31
C GLY A 106 0.09 -15.18 8.43
N SER A 107 1.23 -14.75 7.89
CA SER A 107 2.49 -15.50 8.02
C SER A 107 3.09 -15.39 9.43
N LEU A 108 2.72 -14.34 10.16
CA LEU A 108 3.09 -14.09 11.55
C LEU A 108 1.85 -14.15 12.44
N LYS A 109 2.06 -14.41 13.73
CA LYS A 109 1.04 -14.22 14.76
C LYS A 109 0.75 -12.73 14.94
N ALA A 110 -0.28 -12.41 15.71
CA ALA A 110 -0.71 -11.04 15.96
C ALA A 110 0.39 -10.12 16.56
N ASP A 111 1.44 -10.69 17.17
CA ASP A 111 2.60 -9.95 17.63
C ASP A 111 3.46 -9.35 16.49
N GLY A 112 3.24 -9.79 15.25
CA GLY A 112 3.99 -9.38 14.06
C GLY A 112 5.44 -9.84 14.07
N LYS A 113 5.78 -10.88 14.83
CA LYS A 113 7.17 -11.38 14.98
C LYS A 113 7.26 -12.90 15.00
N THR A 114 6.31 -13.57 15.65
CA THR A 114 6.33 -15.02 15.78
C THR A 114 5.71 -15.66 14.55
N PRO A 115 6.39 -16.58 13.84
CA PRO A 115 5.78 -17.30 12.72
C PRO A 115 4.49 -18.03 13.11
N ALA A 116 3.47 -17.94 12.26
CA ALA A 116 2.26 -18.72 12.41
C ALA A 116 2.50 -20.17 11.97
N THR A 117 1.95 -21.13 12.70
CA THR A 117 2.00 -22.56 12.36
C THR A 117 1.14 -22.79 11.11
N GLY A 118 1.76 -22.65 9.93
CA GLY A 118 1.09 -22.68 8.62
C GLY A 118 1.72 -21.73 7.58
N ALA A 119 2.63 -20.84 7.98
CA ALA A 119 3.26 -19.83 7.12
C ALA A 119 4.24 -20.38 6.07
N THR A 120 4.54 -21.67 6.07
CA THR A 120 5.22 -22.33 4.94
C THR A 120 4.24 -22.52 3.79
N MET A 121 3.91 -21.43 3.09
CA MET A 121 3.42 -21.53 1.72
C MET A 121 4.63 -21.85 0.85
N SER A 122 4.74 -23.13 0.49
CA SER A 122 5.57 -23.66 -0.59
C SER A 122 5.72 -22.62 -1.71
N ALA A 123 6.92 -22.06 -1.85
CA ALA A 123 7.34 -21.52 -3.13
C ALA A 123 7.42 -22.73 -4.07
N SER A 124 6.32 -23.01 -4.75
CA SER A 124 6.31 -23.92 -5.90
C SER A 124 7.40 -23.43 -6.86
N PRO A 125 8.45 -24.23 -7.13
CA PRO A 125 9.32 -23.92 -8.25
C PRO A 125 8.45 -24.10 -9.48
N ARG A 126 8.06 -23.01 -10.14
CA ARG A 126 7.45 -23.11 -11.45
C ARG A 126 8.49 -23.76 -12.41
N PRO A 127 8.07 -24.72 -13.24
CA PRO A 127 8.93 -25.38 -14.21
C PRO A 127 9.46 -24.41 -15.28
#